data_AF-A0A1S8L8X7-F1
#
_entry.id   AF-A0A1S8L8X7-F1
#
_cell.length_a   1.000
_cell.length_b   1.000
_cell.length_c   1.000
_cell.angle_alpha   90.00
_cell.angle_beta   90.00
_cell.angle_gamma   90.00
#
_symmetry.space_group_name_H-M   'P 1'
#
loop_
_entity.id
_entity.type
_entity.pdbx_description
1 polymer ?
#
loop_
_entity_poly.entity_id
_entity_poly.type
_entity_poly.pdbx_seq_one_letter_code
_entity_poly.pdbx_strand_id
1 'polypeptide(L)'
;MNRKLEIVKTMVDNYTLKVDGVFIHSKYNPLKEAKTFVNSNIDQIKGKKYVVIYGFALGYHIDTVLKSMDEESSLIVFDADKDIVNIAKSGALYKRLIKDSRLKCFFNYDDKFLSEFSKALSLVNSIIIYRPSLKVLPEKFKDINRLLHGYELAKIEIEKHGKIAENNYCVNLSGDYKKIKDFLNASSLNKKDIVIVSSGPSLDFNIDALKRVRDKIKIFCVGSSAEFLAKKGIIPDMICIIDPQDIVYNQLKFVLNENVPLCFLASACSRVVSEWNYEKFMFFNDYKLASEHNDILIETGKSVATAALSIAVLSKPHKVILIGQDLGYLNGKSHHDNYGDGKSKGSKTVKSVDGKYIETNEGFLYFKSWIEEKIRKSSGIEFINCSRGAHIEGTKVSSLIDAVN
;
A
#
# COMPACT_ATOMS: atom_id res chain seq x y z
N MET A 1 17.58 -27.03 -0.15
CA MET A 1 19.03 -26.88 0.18
C MET A 1 19.13 -26.31 1.59
N ASN A 2 20.00 -26.86 2.42
CA ASN A 2 20.29 -26.26 3.73
C ASN A 2 21.12 -25.00 3.50
N ARG A 3 20.67 -23.87 4.05
CA ARG A 3 21.36 -22.57 3.95
C ARG A 3 22.69 -22.62 4.68
N LYS A 4 23.70 -21.94 4.16
CA LYS A 4 25.02 -21.83 4.79
C LYS A 4 25.02 -20.63 5.76
N LEU A 5 25.16 -20.91 7.05
CA LEU A 5 25.21 -19.92 8.12
C LEU A 5 26.65 -19.84 8.68
N GLU A 6 27.29 -18.68 8.58
CA GLU A 6 28.66 -18.46 9.07
C GLU A 6 28.69 -17.29 10.07
N ILE A 7 29.09 -17.55 11.31
CA ILE A 7 29.35 -16.49 12.29
C ILE A 7 30.70 -15.85 11.94
N VAL A 8 30.72 -14.54 11.75
CA VAL A 8 31.89 -13.79 11.32
C VAL A 8 32.21 -12.72 12.36
N LYS A 9 33.46 -12.66 12.82
CA LYS A 9 33.95 -11.59 13.70
C LYS A 9 34.05 -10.28 12.90
N THR A 10 33.58 -9.18 13.47
CA THR A 10 33.65 -7.85 12.85
C THR A 10 34.96 -7.15 13.18
N MET A 11 35.26 -6.04 12.50
CA MET A 11 36.46 -5.22 12.76
C MET A 11 36.47 -4.53 14.15
N VAL A 12 35.36 -4.59 14.89
CA VAL A 12 35.19 -3.94 16.21
C VAL A 12 34.84 -4.97 17.30
N ASP A 13 35.34 -6.20 17.17
CA ASP A 13 35.17 -7.29 18.15
C ASP A 13 33.71 -7.65 18.48
N ASN A 14 32.78 -7.37 17.55
CA ASN A 14 31.43 -7.91 17.57
C ASN A 14 31.31 -9.09 16.59
N TYR A 15 30.10 -9.62 16.44
CA TYR A 15 29.82 -10.68 15.47
C TYR A 15 28.76 -10.21 14.48
N THR A 16 28.87 -10.70 13.25
CA THR A 16 27.79 -10.69 12.27
C THR A 16 27.53 -12.11 11.80
N LEU A 17 26.44 -12.30 11.07
CA LEU A 17 26.10 -13.56 10.44
C LEU A 17 26.15 -13.38 8.92
N LYS A 18 26.76 -14.33 8.23
CA LYS A 18 26.72 -14.43 6.77
C LYS A 18 25.85 -15.62 6.38
N VAL A 19 24.80 -15.37 5.61
CA VAL A 19 23.81 -16.34 5.14
C VAL A 19 23.88 -16.40 3.63
N ASP A 20 24.30 -17.55 3.07
CA ASP A 20 24.42 -17.76 1.62
C ASP A 20 25.15 -16.61 0.89
N GLY A 21 26.23 -16.11 1.48
CA GLY A 21 27.01 -15.00 0.92
C GLY A 21 26.60 -13.60 1.39
N VAL A 22 25.42 -13.44 1.96
CA VAL A 22 24.85 -12.15 2.38
C VAL A 22 25.09 -11.90 3.86
N PHE A 23 25.66 -10.75 4.21
CA PHE A 23 25.82 -10.34 5.60
C PHE A 23 24.51 -9.77 6.17
N ILE A 24 24.12 -10.23 7.36
CA ILE A 24 22.94 -9.75 8.07
C ILE A 24 23.22 -8.42 8.74
N HIS A 25 24.40 -8.24 9.34
CA HIS A 25 24.88 -6.96 9.88
C HIS A 25 26.21 -6.60 9.23
N SER A 26 26.60 -5.34 9.33
CA SER A 26 27.84 -4.77 8.82
C SER A 26 29.03 -5.56 9.37
N LYS A 27 29.81 -6.14 8.44
CA LYS A 27 31.09 -6.79 8.76
C LYS A 27 32.11 -5.83 9.37
N TYR A 28 31.94 -4.52 9.17
CA TYR A 28 32.83 -3.50 9.68
C TYR A 28 32.40 -3.05 11.09
N ASN A 29 31.16 -2.57 11.23
CA ASN A 29 30.66 -2.05 12.50
C ASN A 29 29.12 -2.17 12.58
N PRO A 30 28.60 -3.23 13.24
CA PRO A 30 27.17 -3.46 13.36
C PRO A 30 26.48 -2.43 14.27
N LEU A 31 27.20 -1.84 15.24
CA LEU A 31 26.66 -0.79 16.11
C LEU A 31 26.45 0.53 15.36
N LYS A 32 27.35 0.87 14.42
CA LYS A 32 27.18 2.05 13.56
C LYS A 32 26.00 1.87 12.62
N GLU A 33 25.86 0.68 12.01
CA GLU A 33 24.70 0.37 11.19
C GLU A 33 23.39 0.49 11.98
N ALA A 34 23.34 -0.06 13.19
CA ALA A 34 22.17 0.03 14.05
C ALA A 34 21.76 1.48 14.34
N LYS A 35 22.72 2.38 14.58
CA LYS A 35 22.46 3.82 14.73
C LYS A 35 21.90 4.44 13.45
N THR A 36 22.47 4.12 12.28
CA THR A 36 21.95 4.60 10.99
C THR A 36 20.53 4.11 10.75
N PHE A 37 20.24 2.84 11.04
CA PHE A 37 18.91 2.26 10.93
C PHE A 37 17.88 3.00 11.80
N VAL A 38 18.20 3.26 13.08
CA VAL A 38 17.31 4.00 13.99
C VAL A 38 17.11 5.43 13.53
N ASN A 39 18.17 6.15 13.14
CA ASN A 39 18.06 7.52 12.66
C ASN A 39 17.14 7.63 11.43
N SER A 40 17.23 6.66 10.51
CA SER A 40 16.35 6.63 9.33
C SER A 40 14.88 6.31 9.63
N ASN A 41 14.56 5.86 10.85
CA ASN A 41 13.20 5.49 11.27
C ASN A 41 12.76 6.27 12.52
N ILE A 42 13.43 7.37 12.87
CA ILE A 42 13.23 8.04 14.17
C ILE A 42 11.80 8.52 14.38
N ASP A 43 11.13 8.99 13.32
CA ASP A 43 9.74 9.46 13.35
C ASP A 43 8.72 8.34 13.62
N GLN A 44 9.11 7.09 13.42
CA GLN A 44 8.31 5.89 13.75
C GLN A 44 8.68 5.30 15.10
N ILE A 45 9.70 5.84 15.79
CA ILE A 45 10.23 5.32 17.05
C ILE A 45 9.93 6.27 18.19
N LYS A 46 10.27 7.55 18.05
CA LYS A 46 10.16 8.55 19.12
C LYS A 46 8.72 9.07 19.22
N GLY A 47 8.19 9.22 20.44
CA GLY A 47 6.81 9.67 20.66
C GLY A 47 5.75 8.63 20.30
N LYS A 48 6.12 7.36 20.08
CA LYS A 48 5.21 6.29 19.63
C LYS A 48 4.98 5.26 20.72
N LYS A 49 3.72 5.13 21.17
CA LYS A 49 3.31 4.11 22.15
C LYS A 49 3.67 2.68 21.73
N TYR A 50 3.56 2.37 20.44
CA TYR A 50 3.91 1.07 19.88
C TYR A 50 4.88 1.22 18.73
N VAL A 51 5.94 0.41 18.73
CA VAL A 51 6.90 0.28 17.62
C VAL A 51 6.88 -1.17 17.18
N VAL A 52 6.66 -1.42 15.89
CA VAL A 52 6.62 -2.79 15.33
C VAL A 52 7.75 -2.96 14.33
N ILE A 53 8.54 -4.02 14.50
CA ILE A 53 9.69 -4.34 13.64
C ILE A 53 9.57 -5.76 13.10
N TYR A 54 9.81 -5.93 11.79
CA TYR A 54 10.14 -7.23 11.21
C TYR A 54 11.65 -7.37 11.05
N GLY A 55 12.20 -8.47 11.58
CA GLY A 55 13.62 -8.81 11.60
C GLY A 55 14.26 -8.49 12.95
N PHE A 56 14.49 -9.51 13.77
CA PHE A 56 15.28 -9.44 15.00
C PHE A 56 16.77 -9.62 14.70
N ALA A 57 17.09 -10.53 13.76
CA ALA A 57 18.46 -10.87 13.39
C ALA A 57 19.35 -11.17 14.61
N LEU A 58 20.39 -10.36 14.87
CA LEU A 58 21.27 -10.48 16.05
C LEU A 58 20.96 -9.43 17.14
N GLY A 59 19.95 -8.57 16.94
CA GLY A 59 19.45 -7.64 17.95
C GLY A 59 20.17 -6.29 18.08
N TYR A 60 21.17 -5.97 17.24
CA TYR A 60 21.91 -4.69 17.35
C TYR A 60 21.02 -3.46 17.13
N HIS A 61 20.16 -3.48 16.11
CA HIS A 61 19.18 -2.42 15.87
C HIS A 61 18.08 -2.41 16.93
N ILE A 62 17.64 -3.58 17.41
CA ILE A 62 16.66 -3.69 18.50
C ILE A 62 17.16 -3.00 19.77
N ASP A 63 18.42 -3.20 20.15
CA ASP A 63 19.04 -2.51 21.28
C ASP A 63 19.03 -0.99 21.11
N THR A 64 19.33 -0.52 19.89
CA THR A 64 19.38 0.91 19.61
C THR A 64 17.98 1.52 19.62
N VAL A 65 16.96 0.80 19.13
CA VAL A 65 15.56 1.22 19.19
C VAL A 65 15.09 1.35 20.64
N LEU A 66 15.36 0.36 21.49
CA LEU A 66 15.00 0.40 22.93
C LEU A 66 15.60 1.60 23.67
N LYS A 67 16.77 2.08 23.23
CA LYS A 67 17.44 3.26 23.78
C LYS A 67 16.88 4.59 23.25
N SER A 68 16.13 4.57 22.16
CA SER A 68 15.62 5.77 21.48
C SER A 68 14.11 5.95 21.61
N MET A 69 13.37 4.91 21.99
CA MET A 69 11.94 4.97 22.27
C MET A 69 11.67 5.49 23.69
N ASP A 70 10.46 5.99 23.91
CA ASP A 70 10.05 6.49 25.22
C ASP A 70 9.87 5.34 26.24
N GLU A 71 9.96 5.62 27.53
CA GLU A 71 9.92 4.60 28.60
C GLU A 71 8.61 3.82 28.63
N GLU A 72 7.48 4.48 28.37
CA GLU A 72 6.13 3.88 28.34
C GLU A 72 5.81 3.17 27.01
N SER A 73 6.74 3.18 26.06
CA SER A 73 6.51 2.59 24.74
C SER A 73 6.74 1.08 24.75
N SER A 74 6.09 0.36 23.84
CA SER A 74 6.28 -1.08 23.64
C SER A 74 6.86 -1.39 22.27
N LEU A 75 7.92 -2.19 22.23
CA LEU A 75 8.57 -2.68 21.02
C LEU A 75 8.15 -4.14 20.75
N ILE A 76 7.52 -4.37 19.60
CA ILE A 76 7.04 -5.69 19.18
C ILE A 76 7.85 -6.13 17.95
N VAL A 77 8.56 -7.26 18.07
CA VAL A 77 9.48 -7.76 17.03
C VAL A 77 9.04 -9.12 16.51
N PHE A 78 8.97 -9.24 15.19
CA PHE A 78 8.65 -10.48 14.48
C PHE A 78 9.85 -10.93 13.66
N ASP A 79 10.22 -12.20 13.72
CA ASP A 79 11.25 -12.78 12.83
C ASP A 79 10.93 -14.25 12.56
N ALA A 80 10.54 -14.58 11.33
CA ALA A 80 10.17 -15.96 10.97
C ALA A 80 11.40 -16.89 10.89
N ASP A 81 12.62 -16.34 10.83
CA ASP A 81 13.84 -17.12 10.68
C ASP A 81 14.39 -17.62 12.01
N LYS A 82 13.85 -18.76 12.46
CA LYS A 82 14.31 -19.43 13.68
C LYS A 82 15.80 -19.75 13.69
N ASP A 83 16.41 -20.06 12.55
CA ASP A 83 17.82 -20.49 12.52
C ASP A 83 18.72 -19.32 12.92
N ILE A 84 18.46 -18.14 12.36
CA ILE A 84 19.18 -16.90 12.71
C ILE A 84 18.89 -16.50 14.16
N VAL A 85 17.62 -16.54 14.58
CA VAL A 85 17.25 -16.19 15.96
C VAL A 85 17.88 -17.13 16.97
N ASN A 86 18.01 -18.42 16.67
CA ASN A 86 18.67 -19.38 17.56
C ASN A 86 20.16 -19.10 17.71
N ILE A 87 20.83 -18.60 16.67
CA ILE A 87 22.21 -18.11 16.80
C ILE A 87 22.25 -16.91 17.75
N ALA A 88 21.34 -15.95 17.58
CA ALA A 88 21.27 -14.76 18.44
C ALA A 88 21.05 -15.12 19.92
N LYS A 89 20.20 -16.12 20.22
CA LYS A 89 19.91 -16.60 21.59
C LYS A 89 21.15 -17.00 22.39
N SER A 90 22.21 -17.46 21.73
CA SER A 90 23.46 -17.82 22.41
C SER A 90 24.25 -16.61 22.89
N GLY A 91 24.06 -15.44 22.26
CA GLY A 91 24.80 -14.20 22.54
C GLY A 91 24.33 -13.45 23.79
N ALA A 92 25.27 -12.75 24.43
CA ALA A 92 25.00 -11.91 25.61
C ALA A 92 24.00 -10.77 25.31
N LEU A 93 24.03 -10.22 24.09
CA LEU A 93 23.11 -9.17 23.65
C LEU A 93 21.65 -9.63 23.74
N TYR A 94 21.31 -10.78 23.14
CA TYR A 94 19.97 -11.33 23.21
C TYR A 94 19.51 -11.54 24.65
N LYS A 95 20.36 -12.18 25.48
CA LYS A 95 20.05 -12.46 26.90
C LYS A 95 19.76 -11.20 27.71
N ARG A 96 20.35 -10.06 27.35
CA ARG A 96 20.03 -8.76 27.94
C ARG A 96 18.72 -8.20 27.38
N LEU A 97 18.53 -8.22 26.07
CA LEU A 97 17.36 -7.63 25.41
C LEU A 97 16.05 -8.27 25.87
N ILE A 98 15.99 -9.59 26.00
CA ILE A 98 14.77 -10.29 26.42
C ILE A 98 14.33 -10.02 27.86
N LYS A 99 15.16 -9.34 28.65
CA LYS A 99 14.81 -8.89 30.01
C LYS A 99 14.16 -7.51 30.03
N ASP A 100 14.22 -6.76 28.94
CA ASP A 100 13.55 -5.46 28.83
C ASP A 100 12.04 -5.71 28.73
N SER A 101 11.27 -5.21 29.70
CA SER A 101 9.82 -5.40 29.78
C SER A 101 9.07 -4.78 28.60
N ARG A 102 9.69 -3.83 27.89
CA ARG A 102 9.13 -3.17 26.72
C ARG A 102 9.24 -4.02 25.46
N LEU A 103 10.09 -5.07 25.44
CA LEU A 103 10.33 -5.91 24.28
C LEU A 103 9.43 -7.16 24.27
N LYS A 104 8.62 -7.31 23.22
CA LYS A 104 7.86 -8.54 22.92
C LYS A 104 8.34 -9.13 21.61
N CYS A 105 8.64 -10.43 21.60
CA CYS A 105 9.21 -11.11 20.44
C CYS A 105 8.39 -12.31 19.99
N PHE A 106 8.22 -12.46 18.67
CA PHE A 106 7.55 -13.60 18.03
C PHE A 106 8.47 -14.22 16.98
N PHE A 107 9.01 -15.41 17.29
CA PHE A 107 10.03 -16.07 16.48
C PHE A 107 9.59 -17.39 15.84
N ASN A 108 8.36 -17.83 16.09
CA ASN A 108 7.81 -19.04 15.50
C ASN A 108 6.75 -18.65 14.48
N TYR A 109 6.94 -18.95 13.20
CA TYR A 109 5.92 -18.69 12.19
C TYR A 109 4.78 -19.72 12.27
N ASP A 110 3.89 -19.50 13.24
CA ASP A 110 2.69 -20.28 13.54
C ASP A 110 1.44 -19.37 13.60
N ASP A 111 0.28 -19.93 13.92
CA ASP A 111 -0.98 -19.18 14.03
C ASP A 111 -0.90 -18.05 15.06
N LYS A 112 -0.14 -18.26 16.15
CA LYS A 112 0.06 -17.23 17.18
C LYS A 112 0.87 -16.07 16.61
N PHE A 113 1.93 -16.33 15.85
CA PHE A 113 2.67 -15.28 15.16
C PHE A 113 1.77 -14.51 14.21
N LEU A 114 0.95 -15.18 13.39
CA LEU A 114 0.07 -14.50 12.44
C LEU A 114 -0.98 -13.64 13.14
N SER A 115 -1.62 -14.17 14.19
CA SER A 115 -2.59 -13.44 15.01
C SER A 115 -1.96 -12.21 15.67
N GLU A 116 -0.81 -12.37 16.33
CA GLU A 116 -0.14 -11.27 17.02
C GLU A 116 0.45 -10.26 16.04
N PHE A 117 0.89 -10.71 14.86
CA PHE A 117 1.33 -9.85 13.77
C PHE A 117 0.19 -8.95 13.29
N SER A 118 -0.98 -9.54 13.03
CA SER A 118 -2.17 -8.77 12.64
C SER A 118 -2.58 -7.76 13.71
N LYS A 119 -2.56 -8.14 14.99
CA LYS A 119 -2.87 -7.22 16.10
C LYS A 119 -1.84 -6.10 16.18
N ALA A 120 -0.55 -6.42 16.13
CA ALA A 120 0.52 -5.43 16.18
C ALA A 120 0.41 -4.41 15.03
N LEU A 121 0.11 -4.87 13.81
CA LEU A 121 -0.09 -3.98 12.67
C LEU A 121 -1.28 -3.02 12.85
N SER A 122 -2.34 -3.42 13.57
CA SER A 122 -3.46 -2.50 13.88
C SER A 122 -3.10 -1.40 14.89
N LEU A 123 -2.01 -1.55 15.63
CA LEU A 123 -1.55 -0.58 16.63
C LEU A 123 -0.66 0.52 16.05
N VAL A 124 -0.21 0.37 14.80
CA VAL A 124 0.75 1.27 14.16
C VAL A 124 0.33 1.63 12.74
N ASN A 125 0.66 2.85 12.31
CA ASN A 125 0.42 3.27 10.93
C ASN A 125 1.38 2.60 9.95
N SER A 126 2.57 2.22 10.43
CA SER A 126 3.61 1.60 9.61
C SER A 126 4.51 0.68 10.42
N ILE A 127 4.87 -0.45 9.80
CA ILE A 127 5.90 -1.37 10.31
C ILE A 127 7.29 -0.94 9.80
N ILE A 128 8.30 -1.14 10.64
CA ILE A 128 9.71 -0.97 10.27
C ILE A 128 10.26 -2.33 9.84
N ILE A 129 10.91 -2.40 8.68
CA ILE A 129 11.45 -3.65 8.13
C ILE A 129 12.98 -3.60 8.16
N TYR A 130 13.61 -4.54 8.85
CA TYR A 130 15.05 -4.73 8.78
C TYR A 130 15.40 -5.54 7.53
N ARG A 131 15.71 -4.83 6.44
CA ARG A 131 15.94 -5.39 5.09
C ARG A 131 16.87 -6.60 5.03
N PRO A 132 17.99 -6.67 5.78
CA PRO A 132 18.86 -7.83 5.73
C PRO A 132 18.16 -9.13 6.14
N SER A 133 17.27 -9.10 7.14
CA SER A 133 16.46 -10.27 7.54
C SER A 133 15.51 -10.71 6.43
N LEU A 134 14.91 -9.76 5.72
CA LEU A 134 13.98 -10.05 4.62
C LEU A 134 14.71 -10.68 3.42
N LYS A 135 15.91 -10.17 3.10
CA LYS A 135 16.73 -10.61 1.97
C LYS A 135 17.19 -12.06 2.05
N VAL A 136 17.41 -12.58 3.25
CA VAL A 136 17.91 -13.95 3.48
C VAL A 136 16.81 -14.93 3.90
N LEU A 137 15.55 -14.47 3.91
CA LEU A 137 14.45 -15.24 4.43
C LEU A 137 14.26 -16.53 3.60
N PRO A 138 14.13 -17.70 4.25
CA PRO A 138 13.92 -18.96 3.56
C PRO A 138 12.75 -18.95 2.57
N GLU A 139 12.88 -19.70 1.48
CA GLU A 139 11.85 -19.84 0.45
C GLU A 139 10.49 -20.34 1.00
N LYS A 140 10.51 -21.14 2.07
CA LYS A 140 9.27 -21.57 2.76
C LYS A 140 8.45 -20.41 3.35
N PHE A 141 9.03 -19.22 3.48
CA PHE A 141 8.37 -18.00 3.94
C PHE A 141 8.21 -16.97 2.81
N LYS A 142 8.23 -17.39 1.55
CA LYS A 142 8.13 -16.50 0.38
C LYS A 142 6.90 -15.61 0.40
N ASP A 143 5.78 -16.07 0.95
CA ASP A 143 4.52 -15.30 0.91
C ASP A 143 4.59 -14.08 1.84
N ILE A 144 5.04 -14.25 3.10
CA ILE A 144 5.28 -13.12 3.99
C ILE A 144 6.45 -12.25 3.48
N ASN A 145 7.48 -12.85 2.88
CA ASN A 145 8.59 -12.12 2.27
C ASN A 145 8.07 -11.13 1.21
N ARG A 146 7.24 -11.64 0.30
CA ARG A 146 6.63 -10.88 -0.80
C ARG A 146 5.75 -9.74 -0.30
N LEU A 147 4.90 -10.02 0.69
CA LEU A 147 4.01 -9.02 1.28
C LEU A 147 4.80 -7.88 1.94
N LEU A 148 5.79 -8.21 2.77
CA LEU A 148 6.64 -7.22 3.44
C LEU A 148 7.46 -6.41 2.44
N HIS A 149 8.03 -7.06 1.42
CA HIS A 149 8.80 -6.38 0.38
C HIS A 149 7.93 -5.43 -0.45
N GLY A 150 6.75 -5.88 -0.90
CA GLY A 150 5.80 -5.04 -1.63
C GLY A 150 5.31 -3.86 -0.78
N TYR A 151 5.03 -4.08 0.50
CA TYR A 151 4.69 -3.02 1.45
C TYR A 151 5.81 -1.99 1.60
N GLU A 152 7.07 -2.44 1.70
CA GLU A 152 8.24 -1.58 1.82
C GLU A 152 8.44 -0.73 0.56
N LEU A 153 8.33 -1.32 -0.63
CA LEU A 153 8.40 -0.57 -1.89
C LEU A 153 7.32 0.50 -1.98
N ALA A 154 6.08 0.15 -1.65
CA ALA A 154 4.97 1.12 -1.61
C ALA A 154 5.18 2.20 -0.54
N LYS A 155 5.85 1.89 0.58
CA LYS A 155 6.21 2.86 1.62
C LYS A 155 7.24 3.87 1.12
N ILE A 156 8.31 3.41 0.49
CA ILE A 156 9.41 4.25 0.00
C ILE A 156 8.88 5.29 -0.98
N GLU A 157 7.97 4.90 -1.89
CA GLU A 157 7.40 5.82 -2.86
C GLU A 157 6.61 6.96 -2.18
N ILE A 158 5.90 6.66 -1.10
CA ILE A 158 5.20 7.68 -0.29
C ILE A 158 6.19 8.57 0.45
N GLU A 159 7.19 7.99 1.12
CA GLU A 159 8.17 8.73 1.93
C GLU A 159 9.01 9.71 1.10
N LYS A 160 9.30 9.35 -0.16
CA LYS A 160 9.95 10.24 -1.13
C LYS A 160 9.22 11.58 -1.29
N HIS A 161 7.91 11.59 -1.04
CA HIS A 161 7.05 12.77 -1.16
C HIS A 161 6.47 13.22 0.19
N GLY A 162 6.97 12.70 1.32
CA GLY A 162 6.42 12.93 2.66
C GLY A 162 6.34 14.42 3.06
N LYS A 163 7.40 15.20 2.80
CA LYS A 163 7.40 16.66 3.09
C LYS A 163 6.33 17.42 2.28
N ILE A 164 6.15 17.04 1.02
CA ILE A 164 5.13 17.65 0.15
C ILE A 164 3.73 17.26 0.66
N ALA A 165 3.55 15.99 1.03
CA ALA A 165 2.31 15.48 1.59
C ALA A 165 1.94 16.18 2.91
N GLU A 166 2.90 16.42 3.80
CA GLU A 166 2.70 17.13 5.06
C GLU A 166 2.32 18.61 4.84
N ASN A 167 3.02 19.30 3.93
CA ASN A 167 2.65 20.67 3.58
C ASN A 167 1.24 20.74 2.97
N ASN A 168 0.93 19.84 2.03
CA ASN A 168 -0.39 19.77 1.43
C ASN A 168 -1.47 19.45 2.46
N TYR A 169 -1.18 18.59 3.43
CA TYR A 169 -2.10 18.27 4.52
C TYR A 169 -2.47 19.53 5.31
N CYS A 170 -1.48 20.33 5.70
CA CYS A 170 -1.71 21.60 6.39
C CYS A 170 -2.55 22.58 5.54
N VAL A 171 -2.21 22.72 4.25
CA VAL A 171 -2.94 23.60 3.32
C VAL A 171 -4.39 23.13 3.13
N ASN A 172 -4.60 21.86 2.82
CA ASN A 172 -5.93 21.32 2.58
C ASN A 172 -6.79 21.34 3.85
N LEU A 173 -6.24 21.08 5.03
CA LEU A 173 -7.00 21.17 6.29
C LEU A 173 -7.50 22.58 6.60
N SER A 174 -6.86 23.62 6.05
CA SER A 174 -7.32 25.00 6.21
C SER A 174 -8.53 25.36 5.34
N GLY A 175 -8.88 24.51 4.37
CA GLY A 175 -10.04 24.68 3.51
C GLY A 175 -11.33 24.12 4.14
N ASP A 176 -12.45 24.74 3.80
CA ASP A 176 -13.78 24.24 4.18
C ASP A 176 -14.31 23.30 3.09
N TYR A 177 -14.21 21.99 3.33
CA TYR A 177 -14.58 20.95 2.39
C TYR A 177 -15.57 19.97 3.02
N LYS A 178 -16.41 19.35 2.18
CA LYS A 178 -17.33 18.30 2.62
C LYS A 178 -16.55 17.05 3.02
N LYS A 179 -17.16 16.20 3.84
CA LYS A 179 -16.54 14.95 4.31
C LYS A 179 -16.87 13.82 3.37
N ILE A 180 -16.01 12.81 3.25
CA ILE A 180 -16.26 11.68 2.36
C ILE A 180 -17.53 10.90 2.76
N LYS A 181 -17.86 10.86 4.05
CA LYS A 181 -19.14 10.28 4.49
C LYS A 181 -20.35 11.01 3.88
N ASP A 182 -20.26 12.31 3.60
CA ASP A 182 -21.36 13.08 3.01
C ASP A 182 -21.56 12.69 1.54
N PHE A 183 -20.46 12.45 0.81
CA PHE A 183 -20.52 11.88 -0.54
C PHE A 183 -21.18 10.50 -0.52
N LEU A 184 -20.77 9.60 0.39
CA LEU A 184 -21.32 8.25 0.48
C LEU A 184 -22.80 8.20 0.87
N ASN A 185 -23.26 9.18 1.64
CA ASN A 185 -24.66 9.30 2.05
C ASN A 185 -25.54 9.96 0.97
N ALA A 186 -24.97 10.40 -0.16
CA ALA A 186 -25.73 10.99 -1.24
C ALA A 186 -26.70 9.97 -1.85
N SER A 187 -27.98 10.33 -1.94
CA SER A 187 -29.03 9.47 -2.48
C SER A 187 -28.77 9.00 -3.91
N SER A 188 -27.99 9.78 -4.67
CA SER A 188 -27.57 9.47 -6.05
C SER A 188 -26.69 8.23 -6.18
N LEU A 189 -26.06 7.76 -5.10
CA LEU A 189 -25.20 6.57 -5.09
C LEU A 189 -25.93 5.28 -4.69
N ASN A 190 -27.14 5.38 -4.14
CA ASN A 190 -27.82 4.22 -3.56
C ASN A 190 -28.09 3.11 -4.59
N LYS A 191 -27.54 1.92 -4.31
CA LYS A 191 -27.80 0.66 -5.03
C LYS A 191 -27.51 0.69 -6.54
N LYS A 192 -26.67 1.62 -7.01
CA LYS A 192 -26.18 1.61 -8.40
C LYS A 192 -24.92 0.77 -8.50
N ASP A 193 -24.76 0.08 -9.62
CA ASP A 193 -23.50 -0.59 -9.93
C ASP A 193 -22.40 0.45 -10.16
N ILE A 194 -21.22 0.20 -9.60
CA ILE A 194 -20.09 1.13 -9.65
C ILE A 194 -19.00 0.52 -10.55
N VAL A 195 -18.64 1.25 -11.60
CA VAL A 195 -17.46 0.97 -12.42
C VAL A 195 -16.30 1.81 -11.92
N ILE A 196 -15.23 1.16 -11.49
CA ILE A 196 -13.98 1.80 -11.13
C ILE A 196 -13.10 1.87 -12.37
N VAL A 197 -12.72 3.09 -12.74
CA VAL A 197 -11.87 3.36 -13.91
C VAL A 197 -10.46 3.66 -13.43
N SER A 198 -9.57 2.69 -13.65
CA SER A 198 -8.13 2.80 -13.38
C SER A 198 -7.34 3.03 -14.67
N SER A 199 -6.06 3.40 -14.53
CA SER A 199 -5.24 3.93 -15.64
C SER A 199 -4.46 2.88 -16.43
N GLY A 200 -4.70 1.60 -16.22
CA GLY A 200 -4.02 0.52 -16.91
C GLY A 200 -4.31 0.50 -18.42
N PRO A 201 -3.38 -0.02 -19.25
CA PRO A 201 -3.52 -0.03 -20.71
C PRO A 201 -4.80 -0.68 -21.24
N SER A 202 -5.44 -1.58 -20.49
CA SER A 202 -6.67 -2.22 -20.93
C SER A 202 -7.90 -1.30 -20.90
N LEU A 203 -7.78 -0.08 -20.37
CA LEU A 203 -8.88 0.88 -20.34
C LEU A 203 -9.40 1.18 -21.75
N ASP A 204 -8.52 1.31 -22.73
CA ASP A 204 -8.86 1.62 -24.13
C ASP A 204 -9.94 0.68 -24.71
N PHE A 205 -9.91 -0.60 -24.34
CA PHE A 205 -10.84 -1.61 -24.84
C PHE A 205 -12.26 -1.51 -24.27
N ASN A 206 -12.46 -0.68 -23.23
CA ASN A 206 -13.72 -0.56 -22.52
C ASN A 206 -14.47 0.75 -22.83
N ILE A 207 -13.90 1.66 -23.63
CA ILE A 207 -14.46 3.01 -23.84
C ILE A 207 -15.81 2.99 -24.57
N ASP A 208 -15.95 2.20 -25.62
CA ASP A 208 -17.22 2.12 -26.34
C ASP A 208 -18.30 1.43 -25.51
N ALA A 209 -17.92 0.42 -24.72
CA ALA A 209 -18.82 -0.24 -23.79
C ALA A 209 -19.29 0.73 -22.69
N LEU A 210 -18.38 1.51 -22.10
CA LEU A 210 -18.68 2.55 -21.10
C LEU A 210 -19.75 3.52 -21.61
N LYS A 211 -19.62 4.00 -22.85
CA LYS A 211 -20.62 4.90 -23.46
C LYS A 211 -21.99 4.26 -23.56
N ARG A 212 -22.06 2.97 -23.94
CA ARG A 212 -23.33 2.25 -24.10
C ARG A 212 -24.04 1.97 -22.78
N VAL A 213 -23.30 1.81 -21.69
CA VAL A 213 -23.86 1.46 -20.38
C VAL A 213 -23.94 2.65 -19.42
N ARG A 214 -23.53 3.85 -19.84
CA ARG A 214 -23.32 5.03 -18.98
C ARG A 214 -24.48 5.34 -18.05
N ASP A 215 -25.72 5.21 -18.53
CA ASP A 215 -26.94 5.55 -17.78
C ASP A 215 -27.30 4.52 -16.68
N LYS A 216 -26.69 3.34 -16.72
CA LYS A 216 -26.96 2.23 -15.78
C LYS A 216 -25.99 2.21 -14.61
N ILE A 217 -24.85 2.90 -14.73
CA ILE A 217 -23.71 2.77 -13.80
C ILE A 217 -23.33 4.11 -13.17
N LYS A 218 -22.55 4.02 -12.09
CA LYS A 218 -21.73 5.10 -11.57
C LYS A 218 -20.28 4.89 -11.93
N ILE A 219 -19.59 5.95 -12.36
CA ILE A 219 -18.19 5.89 -12.78
C ILE A 219 -17.31 6.55 -11.72
N PHE A 220 -16.49 5.74 -11.06
CA PHE A 220 -15.52 6.18 -10.07
C PHE A 220 -14.13 6.18 -10.71
N CYS A 221 -13.62 7.36 -11.06
CA CYS A 221 -12.40 7.50 -11.86
C CYS A 221 -11.20 7.84 -10.99
N VAL A 222 -10.06 7.17 -11.22
CA VAL A 222 -8.78 7.65 -10.65
C VAL A 222 -8.31 8.89 -11.41
N GLY A 223 -7.62 9.81 -10.73
CA GLY A 223 -7.19 11.09 -11.32
C GLY A 223 -6.44 10.95 -12.64
N SER A 224 -5.52 9.99 -12.73
CA SER A 224 -4.72 9.75 -13.94
C SER A 224 -5.49 9.19 -15.14
N SER A 225 -6.77 8.85 -15.00
CA SER A 225 -7.66 8.45 -16.11
C SER A 225 -8.68 9.53 -16.50
N ALA A 226 -8.80 10.61 -15.72
CA ALA A 226 -9.88 11.57 -15.87
C ALA A 226 -9.79 12.36 -17.18
N GLU A 227 -8.60 12.85 -17.53
CA GLU A 227 -8.40 13.57 -18.80
C GLU A 227 -8.70 12.68 -20.01
N PHE A 228 -8.31 11.40 -19.96
CA PHE A 228 -8.59 10.45 -21.03
C PHE A 228 -10.09 10.20 -21.21
N LEU A 229 -10.84 10.00 -20.12
CA LEU A 229 -12.30 9.88 -20.18
C LEU A 229 -12.95 11.15 -20.75
N ALA A 230 -12.53 12.32 -20.29
CA ALA A 230 -13.04 13.60 -20.77
C ALA A 230 -12.81 13.78 -22.27
N LYS A 231 -11.61 13.46 -22.79
CA LYS A 231 -11.30 13.45 -24.23
C LYS A 231 -12.17 12.50 -25.04
N LYS A 232 -12.70 11.44 -24.41
CA LYS A 232 -13.64 10.50 -25.04
C LYS A 232 -15.11 10.91 -24.87
N GLY A 233 -15.39 12.03 -24.21
CA GLY A 233 -16.74 12.52 -23.93
C GLY A 233 -17.45 11.72 -22.83
N ILE A 234 -16.70 11.14 -21.89
CA ILE A 234 -17.24 10.38 -20.75
C ILE A 234 -16.99 11.19 -19.49
N ILE A 235 -18.07 11.61 -18.82
CA ILE A 235 -18.01 12.36 -17.56
C ILE A 235 -18.18 11.37 -16.40
N PRO A 236 -17.19 11.25 -15.49
CA PRO A 236 -17.30 10.39 -14.31
C PRO A 236 -18.24 10.97 -13.24
N ASP A 237 -18.69 10.13 -12.31
CA ASP A 237 -19.51 10.55 -11.16
C ASP A 237 -18.66 10.99 -9.96
N MET A 238 -17.39 10.60 -9.91
CA MET A 238 -16.37 11.20 -9.05
C MET A 238 -14.96 10.99 -9.62
N ILE A 239 -14.03 11.87 -9.23
CA ILE A 239 -12.60 11.71 -9.47
C ILE A 239 -11.90 11.56 -8.12
N CYS A 240 -11.01 10.57 -8.00
CA CYS A 240 -10.24 10.32 -6.79
C CYS A 240 -8.75 10.65 -6.96
N ILE A 241 -8.16 11.35 -5.98
CA ILE A 241 -6.71 11.59 -5.89
C ILE A 241 -6.17 11.31 -4.48
N ILE A 242 -4.96 10.75 -4.40
CA ILE A 242 -4.24 10.59 -3.13
C ILE A 242 -2.82 11.14 -3.16
N ASP A 243 -2.22 11.28 -4.35
CA ASP A 243 -0.82 11.62 -4.47
C ASP A 243 -0.58 13.13 -4.22
N PRO A 244 0.49 13.48 -3.49
CA PRO A 244 0.78 14.87 -3.10
C PRO A 244 1.43 15.69 -4.21
N GLN A 245 1.92 15.04 -5.27
CA GLN A 245 2.82 15.65 -6.26
C GLN A 245 2.06 16.50 -7.29
N ASP A 246 2.72 17.56 -7.79
CA ASP A 246 2.19 18.42 -8.88
C ASP A 246 1.99 17.68 -10.21
N ILE A 247 2.52 16.47 -10.39
CA ILE A 247 2.17 15.66 -11.56
C ILE A 247 0.67 15.37 -11.63
N VAL A 248 0.00 15.27 -10.48
CA VAL A 248 -1.46 15.12 -10.39
C VAL A 248 -2.17 16.33 -11.00
N TYR A 249 -1.64 17.54 -10.78
CA TYR A 249 -2.16 18.74 -11.43
C TYR A 249 -2.06 18.66 -12.95
N ASN A 250 -0.92 18.21 -13.48
CA ASN A 250 -0.76 18.05 -14.92
C ASN A 250 -1.72 17.03 -15.53
N GLN A 251 -2.11 16.01 -14.78
CA GLN A 251 -3.11 15.00 -15.18
C GLN A 251 -4.55 15.52 -15.15
N LEU A 252 -4.82 16.60 -14.40
CA LEU A 252 -6.18 17.08 -14.12
C LEU A 252 -6.47 18.50 -14.60
N LYS A 253 -5.46 19.28 -15.01
CA LYS A 253 -5.61 20.69 -15.40
C LYS A 253 -6.68 20.95 -16.47
N PHE A 254 -6.97 19.98 -17.33
CA PHE A 254 -7.97 20.10 -18.39
C PHE A 254 -9.39 19.72 -17.93
N VAL A 255 -9.56 19.21 -16.71
CA VAL A 255 -10.85 18.79 -16.14
C VAL A 255 -11.19 19.52 -14.83
N LEU A 256 -10.41 20.52 -14.42
CA LEU A 256 -10.63 21.29 -13.17
C LEU A 256 -12.00 22.00 -13.09
N ASN A 257 -12.58 22.29 -14.26
CA ASN A 257 -13.85 23.00 -14.42
C ASN A 257 -15.03 22.07 -14.73
N GLU A 258 -14.80 20.76 -14.78
CA GLU A 258 -15.89 19.80 -14.96
C GLU A 258 -16.75 19.76 -13.69
N ASN A 259 -18.06 19.63 -13.85
CA ASN A 259 -19.01 19.50 -12.73
C ASN A 259 -18.97 18.09 -12.13
N VAL A 260 -17.78 17.66 -11.71
CA VAL A 260 -17.50 16.33 -11.17
C VAL A 260 -16.96 16.47 -9.74
N PRO A 261 -17.56 15.76 -8.76
CA PRO A 261 -17.02 15.68 -7.40
C PRO A 261 -15.57 15.21 -7.36
N LEU A 262 -14.73 15.94 -6.63
CA LEU A 262 -13.36 15.53 -6.29
C LEU A 262 -13.34 14.90 -4.90
N CYS A 263 -13.01 13.60 -4.83
CA CYS A 263 -12.72 12.91 -3.58
C CYS A 263 -11.20 12.84 -3.38
N PHE A 264 -10.68 13.45 -2.33
CA PHE A 264 -9.23 13.59 -2.16
C PHE A 264 -8.76 13.24 -0.75
N LEU A 265 -7.60 12.60 -0.66
CA LEU A 265 -6.91 12.41 0.61
C LEU A 265 -6.49 13.77 1.16
N ALA A 266 -6.57 13.98 2.47
CA ALA A 266 -6.17 15.24 3.10
C ALA A 266 -4.75 15.70 2.69
N SER A 267 -3.83 14.78 2.40
CA SER A 267 -2.45 15.08 1.94
C SER A 267 -2.25 15.13 0.42
N ALA A 268 -3.31 14.98 -0.39
CA ALA A 268 -3.23 15.02 -1.85
C ALA A 268 -2.79 16.39 -2.38
N CYS A 269 -2.41 16.46 -3.66
CA CYS A 269 -1.92 17.68 -4.33
C CYS A 269 -2.83 18.90 -4.05
N SER A 270 -2.37 19.79 -3.18
CA SER A 270 -3.15 20.94 -2.70
C SER A 270 -3.51 21.90 -3.82
N ARG A 271 -2.66 22.01 -4.85
CA ARG A 271 -2.93 22.81 -6.05
C ARG A 271 -4.17 22.35 -6.81
N VAL A 272 -4.36 21.04 -6.97
CA VAL A 272 -5.59 20.51 -7.58
C VAL A 272 -6.79 20.85 -6.71
N VAL A 273 -6.68 20.64 -5.41
CA VAL A 273 -7.77 20.91 -4.45
C VAL A 273 -8.17 22.39 -4.44
N SER A 274 -7.20 23.31 -4.51
CA SER A 274 -7.46 24.75 -4.54
C SER A 274 -8.10 25.21 -5.85
N GLU A 275 -7.66 24.66 -6.98
CA GLU A 275 -8.14 25.07 -8.32
C GLU A 275 -9.38 24.28 -8.79
N TRP A 276 -9.82 23.24 -8.06
CA TRP A 276 -11.04 22.49 -8.39
C TRP A 276 -12.29 23.32 -8.12
N ASN A 277 -13.10 23.52 -9.16
CA ASN A 277 -14.23 24.47 -9.17
C ASN A 277 -15.60 23.84 -8.90
N TYR A 278 -15.64 22.57 -8.53
CA TYR A 278 -16.87 21.86 -8.15
C TYR A 278 -16.77 21.28 -6.72
N GLU A 279 -17.73 20.44 -6.35
CA GLU A 279 -17.79 19.81 -5.03
C GLU A 279 -16.50 19.05 -4.68
N LYS A 280 -16.06 19.22 -3.43
CA LYS A 280 -14.83 18.67 -2.88
C LYS A 280 -15.12 17.90 -1.60
N PHE A 281 -14.70 16.64 -1.58
CA PHE A 281 -14.90 15.70 -0.48
C PHE A 281 -13.55 15.19 0.04
N MET A 282 -13.16 15.64 1.22
CA MET A 282 -11.91 15.22 1.86
C MET A 282 -12.11 13.85 2.54
N PHE A 283 -11.08 13.01 2.52
CA PHE A 283 -11.01 11.82 3.36
C PHE A 283 -9.67 11.66 4.08
N PHE A 284 -9.68 10.78 5.07
CA PHE A 284 -8.52 10.38 5.87
C PHE A 284 -8.26 8.88 5.70
N ASN A 285 -6.98 8.52 5.68
CA ASN A 285 -6.50 7.13 5.66
C ASN A 285 -5.86 6.69 6.99
N ASP A 286 -6.06 7.49 8.03
CA ASP A 286 -5.66 7.21 9.42
C ASP A 286 -6.92 7.25 10.29
N TYR A 287 -7.11 6.22 11.12
CA TYR A 287 -8.32 6.07 11.92
C TYR A 287 -8.49 7.18 12.95
N LYS A 288 -7.40 7.61 13.59
CA LYS A 288 -7.43 8.67 14.59
C LYS A 288 -7.81 9.99 13.92
N LEU A 289 -7.18 10.33 12.80
CA LEU A 289 -7.52 11.54 12.05
C LEU A 289 -8.97 11.53 11.55
N ALA A 290 -9.45 10.41 11.00
CA ALA A 290 -10.85 10.28 10.59
C ALA A 290 -11.81 10.52 11.76
N SER A 291 -11.53 9.91 12.92
CA SER A 291 -12.33 10.07 14.13
C SER A 291 -12.33 11.50 14.67
N GLU A 292 -11.16 12.16 14.72
CA GLU A 292 -11.02 13.55 15.17
C GLU A 292 -11.85 14.52 14.32
N HIS A 293 -12.00 14.23 13.02
CA HIS A 293 -12.80 15.03 12.10
C HIS A 293 -14.26 14.56 12.01
N ASN A 294 -14.70 13.61 12.85
CA ASN A 294 -16.02 12.99 12.78
C ASN A 294 -16.33 12.54 11.34
N ASP A 295 -15.40 11.81 10.74
CA ASP A 295 -15.51 11.22 9.41
C ASP A 295 -15.20 9.71 9.48
N ILE A 296 -15.21 9.05 8.33
CA ILE A 296 -14.89 7.63 8.21
C ILE A 296 -13.49 7.42 7.61
N LEU A 297 -12.91 6.27 7.92
CA LEU A 297 -11.64 5.83 7.36
C LEU A 297 -11.82 5.35 5.91
N ILE A 298 -11.01 5.87 5.00
CA ILE A 298 -10.82 5.30 3.66
C ILE A 298 -9.50 4.55 3.63
N GLU A 299 -9.56 3.22 3.48
CA GLU A 299 -8.36 2.41 3.36
C GLU A 299 -7.76 2.60 1.95
N THR A 300 -6.56 3.18 1.86
CA THR A 300 -6.01 3.53 0.55
C THR A 300 -5.12 2.46 -0.05
N GLY A 301 -4.63 1.47 0.71
CA GLY A 301 -3.71 0.46 0.19
C GLY A 301 -2.43 1.03 -0.47
N LYS A 302 -2.12 2.33 -0.25
CA LYS A 302 -1.04 3.08 -0.91
C LYS A 302 -1.19 3.26 -2.43
N SER A 303 -2.41 3.17 -2.97
CA SER A 303 -2.71 3.48 -4.38
C SER A 303 -4.06 4.18 -4.54
N VAL A 304 -4.18 5.06 -5.54
CA VAL A 304 -5.45 5.76 -5.85
C VAL A 304 -6.56 4.75 -6.19
N ALA A 305 -6.22 3.67 -6.91
CA ALA A 305 -7.20 2.67 -7.33
C ALA A 305 -7.78 1.88 -6.15
N THR A 306 -6.94 1.57 -5.15
CA THR A 306 -7.37 0.91 -3.91
C THR A 306 -8.18 1.84 -3.02
N ALA A 307 -7.88 3.15 -3.01
CA ALA A 307 -8.74 4.15 -2.37
C ALA A 307 -10.12 4.24 -3.04
N ALA A 308 -10.16 4.32 -4.38
CA ALA A 308 -11.41 4.31 -5.15
C ALA A 308 -12.24 3.04 -4.90
N LEU A 309 -11.59 1.87 -4.79
CA LEU A 309 -12.24 0.62 -4.40
C LEU A 309 -12.81 0.68 -2.99
N SER A 310 -12.08 1.24 -2.02
CA SER A 310 -12.61 1.39 -0.66
C SER A 310 -13.83 2.31 -0.63
N ILE A 311 -13.81 3.43 -1.37
CA ILE A 311 -14.96 4.34 -1.50
C ILE A 311 -16.14 3.59 -2.13
N ALA A 312 -15.92 2.87 -3.25
CA ALA A 312 -16.96 2.10 -3.93
C ALA A 312 -17.62 1.04 -3.03
N VAL A 313 -16.82 0.28 -2.27
CA VAL A 313 -17.34 -0.72 -1.31
C VAL A 313 -18.18 -0.06 -0.22
N LEU A 314 -17.74 1.09 0.30
CA LEU A 314 -18.47 1.82 1.34
C LEU A 314 -19.78 2.44 0.82
N SER A 315 -19.91 2.66 -0.48
CA SER A 315 -21.18 3.01 -1.13
C SER A 315 -22.20 1.86 -1.18
N LYS A 316 -21.80 0.64 -0.80
CA LYS A 316 -22.65 -0.58 -0.74
C LYS A 316 -23.46 -0.85 -2.04
N PRO A 317 -22.79 -0.88 -3.22
CA PRO A 317 -23.45 -1.19 -4.49
C PRO A 317 -23.83 -2.67 -4.58
N HIS A 318 -24.62 -3.02 -5.60
CA HIS A 318 -24.85 -4.43 -5.95
C HIS A 318 -23.61 -5.04 -6.61
N LYS A 319 -23.05 -4.34 -7.61
CA LYS A 319 -21.82 -4.74 -8.30
C LYS A 319 -20.73 -3.67 -8.20
N VAL A 320 -19.48 -4.11 -8.07
CA VAL A 320 -18.27 -3.31 -8.32
C VAL A 320 -17.54 -3.91 -9.51
N ILE A 321 -17.35 -3.12 -10.56
CA ILE A 321 -16.78 -3.55 -11.84
C ILE A 321 -15.45 -2.83 -12.04
N LEU A 322 -14.36 -3.58 -12.27
CA LEU A 322 -13.01 -3.06 -12.43
C LEU A 322 -12.65 -2.97 -13.92
N ILE A 323 -12.28 -1.79 -14.40
CA ILE A 323 -11.67 -1.60 -15.73
C ILE A 323 -10.34 -0.85 -15.63
N GLY A 324 -9.40 -1.19 -16.51
CA GLY A 324 -8.04 -0.62 -16.48
C GLY A 324 -7.26 -0.98 -15.21
N GLN A 325 -7.69 -2.01 -14.47
CA GLN A 325 -7.04 -2.49 -13.25
C GLN A 325 -6.08 -3.63 -13.60
N ASP A 326 -5.04 -3.32 -14.39
CA ASP A 326 -4.23 -4.37 -15.01
C ASP A 326 -3.22 -5.03 -14.09
N LEU A 327 -2.56 -4.29 -13.18
CA LEU A 327 -1.59 -4.85 -12.23
C LEU A 327 -0.49 -5.73 -12.88
N GLY A 328 -0.16 -5.41 -14.13
CA GLY A 328 0.80 -6.10 -14.98
C GLY A 328 1.07 -5.26 -16.23
N TYR A 329 2.16 -5.58 -16.93
CA TYR A 329 2.60 -4.84 -18.11
C TYR A 329 1.98 -5.42 -19.39
N LEU A 330 1.05 -4.70 -20.00
CA LEU A 330 0.48 -5.10 -21.29
C LEU A 330 1.32 -4.47 -22.41
N ASN A 331 1.92 -5.31 -23.26
CA ASN A 331 2.82 -4.88 -24.34
C ASN A 331 3.96 -3.96 -23.85
N GLY A 332 4.48 -4.21 -22.64
CA GLY A 332 5.54 -3.40 -22.02
C GLY A 332 5.07 -2.08 -21.39
N LYS A 333 3.77 -1.77 -21.41
CA LYS A 333 3.19 -0.54 -20.82
C LYS A 333 2.52 -0.84 -19.48
N SER A 334 2.67 0.08 -18.53
CA SER A 334 1.99 0.03 -17.22
C SER A 334 0.76 0.94 -17.13
N HIS A 335 0.66 1.93 -18.02
CA HIS A 335 -0.43 2.90 -18.09
C HIS A 335 -0.89 3.09 -19.54
N HIS A 336 -2.13 3.50 -19.74
CA HIS A 336 -2.68 3.79 -21.08
C HIS A 336 -2.00 5.02 -21.72
N ASP A 337 -1.68 6.04 -20.92
CA ASP A 337 -0.78 7.12 -21.31
C ASP A 337 0.68 6.67 -21.18
N ASN A 338 1.55 7.02 -22.14
CA ASN A 338 2.95 6.60 -22.28
C ASN A 338 3.91 7.03 -21.13
N TYR A 339 3.41 7.29 -19.93
CA TYR A 339 4.21 7.63 -18.75
C TYR A 339 4.77 6.37 -18.08
N GLY A 340 5.96 5.95 -18.54
CA GLY A 340 6.84 5.04 -17.81
C GLY A 340 7.46 3.95 -18.67
N ASP A 341 8.78 4.02 -18.88
CA ASP A 341 9.57 2.90 -19.39
C ASP A 341 9.47 1.72 -18.42
N GLY A 342 8.80 0.64 -18.83
CA GLY A 342 8.35 -0.46 -17.98
C GLY A 342 9.42 -1.44 -17.49
N LYS A 343 10.72 -1.18 -17.68
CA LYS A 343 11.76 -2.14 -17.30
C LYS A 343 12.35 -1.83 -15.92
N SER A 344 11.67 -2.30 -14.87
CA SER A 344 12.33 -2.46 -13.57
C SER A 344 13.23 -3.72 -13.59
N LYS A 345 14.47 -3.59 -13.09
CA LYS A 345 15.36 -4.74 -12.85
C LYS A 345 14.71 -5.65 -11.79
N GLY A 346 14.02 -6.70 -12.20
CA GLY A 346 13.36 -7.65 -11.30
C GLY A 346 11.95 -8.10 -11.69
N SER A 347 11.63 -8.17 -12.99
CA SER A 347 10.35 -8.64 -13.54
C SER A 347 9.87 -9.92 -12.84
N LYS A 348 8.67 -9.84 -12.24
CA LYS A 348 7.90 -10.98 -11.72
C LYS A 348 6.85 -11.35 -12.75
N THR A 349 6.17 -12.47 -12.55
CA THR A 349 5.05 -12.87 -13.41
C THR A 349 3.77 -13.06 -12.60
N VAL A 350 2.63 -12.76 -13.21
CA VAL A 350 1.30 -13.00 -12.64
C VAL A 350 0.39 -13.62 -13.69
N LYS A 351 -0.50 -14.51 -13.26
CA LYS A 351 -1.53 -15.09 -14.14
C LYS A 351 -2.52 -14.01 -14.55
N SER A 352 -2.81 -13.89 -15.84
CA SER A 352 -3.78 -12.96 -16.40
C SER A 352 -5.18 -13.55 -16.50
N VAL A 353 -6.16 -12.68 -16.80
CA VAL A 353 -7.55 -13.07 -17.01
C VAL A 353 -7.75 -14.07 -18.16
N ASP A 354 -6.86 -14.07 -19.17
CA ASP A 354 -6.87 -15.02 -20.30
C ASP A 354 -6.10 -16.32 -19.99
N GLY A 355 -5.66 -16.50 -18.75
CA GLY A 355 -4.94 -17.69 -18.29
C GLY A 355 -3.45 -17.72 -18.60
N LYS A 356 -2.92 -16.73 -19.34
CA LYS A 356 -1.49 -16.59 -19.61
C LYS A 356 -0.75 -15.97 -18.41
N TYR A 357 0.54 -15.73 -18.58
CA TYR A 357 1.35 -14.99 -17.61
C TYR A 357 1.81 -13.66 -18.21
N ILE A 358 1.72 -12.59 -17.43
CA ILE A 358 2.17 -11.25 -17.78
C ILE A 358 3.30 -10.86 -16.84
N GLU A 359 4.27 -10.09 -17.35
CA GLU A 359 5.25 -9.41 -16.51
C GLU A 359 4.57 -8.46 -15.51
N THR A 360 5.12 -8.37 -14.32
CA THR A 360 4.63 -7.51 -13.24
C THR A 360 5.77 -7.17 -12.28
N ASN A 361 5.48 -6.43 -11.23
CA ASN A 361 6.43 -6.08 -10.18
C ASN A 361 5.82 -6.33 -8.79
N GLU A 362 6.66 -6.33 -7.76
CA GLU A 362 6.23 -6.64 -6.39
C GLU A 362 5.21 -5.64 -5.82
N GLY A 363 5.23 -4.38 -6.28
CA GLY A 363 4.23 -3.37 -5.90
C GLY A 363 2.84 -3.68 -6.45
N PHE A 364 2.74 -4.05 -7.73
CA PHE A 364 1.48 -4.48 -8.34
C PHE A 364 0.93 -5.76 -7.70
N LEU A 365 1.80 -6.66 -7.29
CA LEU A 365 1.43 -7.89 -6.61
C LEU A 365 0.93 -7.62 -5.18
N TYR A 366 1.50 -6.62 -4.50
CA TYR A 366 0.96 -6.11 -3.25
C TYR A 366 -0.43 -5.49 -3.44
N PHE A 367 -0.63 -4.62 -4.44
CA PHE A 367 -1.95 -4.04 -4.73
C PHE A 367 -2.98 -5.11 -5.07
N LYS A 368 -2.61 -6.12 -5.88
CA LYS A 368 -3.45 -7.28 -6.16
C LYS A 368 -3.90 -7.97 -4.87
N SER A 369 -2.95 -8.32 -4.00
CA SER A 369 -3.24 -9.00 -2.74
C SER A 369 -4.14 -8.16 -1.82
N TRP A 370 -3.94 -6.83 -1.81
CA TRP A 370 -4.77 -5.90 -1.06
C TRP A 370 -6.21 -5.87 -1.60
N ILE A 371 -6.39 -5.81 -2.92
CA ILE A 371 -7.71 -5.82 -3.58
C ILE A 371 -8.45 -7.12 -3.26
N GLU A 372 -7.78 -8.27 -3.40
CA GLU A 372 -8.36 -9.59 -3.11
C GLU A 372 -8.83 -9.70 -1.66
N GLU A 373 -8.04 -9.18 -0.71
CA GLU A 373 -8.40 -9.15 0.71
C GLU A 373 -9.59 -8.21 0.99
N LYS A 374 -9.65 -7.05 0.31
CA LYS A 374 -10.77 -6.12 0.41
C LYS A 374 -12.05 -6.76 -0.13
N ILE A 375 -11.98 -7.44 -1.27
CA ILE A 375 -13.08 -8.20 -1.87
C ILE A 375 -13.58 -9.28 -0.90
N ARG A 376 -12.67 -10.08 -0.35
CA ARG A 376 -12.99 -11.17 0.59
C ARG A 376 -13.74 -10.68 1.84
N LYS A 377 -13.43 -9.47 2.31
CA LYS A 377 -14.08 -8.83 3.47
C LYS A 377 -15.40 -8.13 3.13
N SER A 378 -15.73 -7.97 1.85
CA SER A 378 -16.88 -7.21 1.38
C SER A 378 -18.04 -8.13 1.01
N SER A 379 -18.80 -8.58 2.01
CA SER A 379 -19.97 -9.44 1.80
C SER A 379 -21.13 -8.69 1.14
N GLY A 380 -21.87 -9.36 0.26
CA GLY A 380 -23.09 -8.82 -0.35
C GLY A 380 -22.86 -7.96 -1.60
N ILE A 381 -21.62 -7.87 -2.09
CA ILE A 381 -21.25 -7.15 -3.30
C ILE A 381 -20.66 -8.16 -4.29
N GLU A 382 -21.11 -8.11 -5.55
CA GLU A 382 -20.52 -8.86 -6.64
C GLU A 382 -19.35 -8.08 -7.26
N PHE A 383 -18.19 -8.71 -7.40
CA PHE A 383 -17.02 -8.09 -8.00
C PHE A 383 -16.73 -8.68 -9.38
N ILE A 384 -16.51 -7.81 -10.37
CA ILE A 384 -16.30 -8.21 -11.76
C ILE A 384 -15.03 -7.54 -12.29
N ASN A 385 -14.15 -8.30 -12.91
CA ASN A 385 -12.96 -7.80 -13.57
C ASN A 385 -13.16 -7.80 -15.09
N CYS A 386 -13.26 -6.60 -15.67
CA CYS A 386 -13.38 -6.35 -17.10
C CYS A 386 -12.04 -5.83 -17.69
N SER A 387 -10.96 -5.92 -16.93
CA SER A 387 -9.61 -5.56 -17.37
C SER A 387 -8.92 -6.72 -18.08
N ARG A 388 -7.78 -6.48 -18.75
CA ARG A 388 -7.03 -7.52 -19.48
C ARG A 388 -5.73 -7.94 -18.80
N GLY A 389 -5.40 -7.36 -17.65
CA GLY A 389 -4.23 -7.69 -16.88
C GLY A 389 -4.39 -8.92 -15.96
N ALA A 390 -3.89 -8.79 -14.74
CA ALA A 390 -3.84 -9.85 -13.74
C ALA A 390 -5.24 -10.38 -13.39
N HIS A 391 -5.33 -11.69 -13.23
CA HIS A 391 -6.47 -12.33 -12.57
C HIS A 391 -6.51 -11.87 -11.10
N ILE A 392 -7.68 -11.48 -10.62
CA ILE A 392 -7.91 -11.03 -9.24
C ILE A 392 -8.90 -11.99 -8.59
N GLU A 393 -8.45 -12.69 -7.55
CA GLU A 393 -9.26 -13.64 -6.79
C GLU A 393 -10.49 -12.97 -6.17
N GLY A 394 -11.62 -13.68 -6.20
CA GLY A 394 -12.92 -13.13 -5.77
C GLY A 394 -13.65 -12.27 -6.81
N THR A 395 -13.08 -12.09 -8.01
CA THR A 395 -13.78 -11.45 -9.14
C THR A 395 -14.29 -12.46 -10.16
N LYS A 396 -15.41 -12.17 -10.81
CA LYS A 396 -15.81 -12.82 -12.07
C LYS A 396 -15.17 -12.10 -13.25
N VAL A 397 -14.69 -12.83 -14.25
CA VAL A 397 -14.19 -12.22 -15.50
C VAL A 397 -15.36 -12.08 -16.48
N SER A 398 -15.57 -10.88 -17.03
CA SER A 398 -16.66 -10.61 -17.97
C SER A 398 -16.32 -9.45 -18.92
N SER A 399 -17.14 -9.26 -19.96
CA SER A 399 -17.15 -8.00 -20.71
C SER A 399 -17.93 -6.94 -19.92
N LEU A 400 -17.63 -5.65 -20.12
CA LEU A 400 -18.35 -4.58 -19.42
C LEU A 400 -19.85 -4.56 -19.76
N ILE A 401 -20.23 -4.92 -20.99
CA ILE A 401 -21.64 -4.97 -21.40
C ILE A 401 -22.38 -6.07 -20.65
N ASP A 402 -21.80 -7.26 -20.57
CA ASP A 402 -22.41 -8.40 -19.89
C ASP A 402 -22.38 -8.26 -18.37
N ALA A 403 -21.41 -7.51 -17.83
CA ALA A 403 -21.33 -7.24 -16.40
C ALA A 403 -22.47 -6.33 -15.90
N VAL A 404 -22.90 -5.38 -16.74
CA VAL A 404 -23.92 -4.37 -16.39
C VAL A 404 -25.34 -4.84 -16.72
N ASN A 405 -25.51 -5.67 -17.75
CA ASN A 405 -26.80 -6.30 -18.05
C ASN A 405 -27.06 -7.50 -17.14
#